data_AF-A0A1Y1N042-F1
#
_entry.id   AF-A0A1Y1N042-F1
#
_cell.length_a   1.000
_cell.length_b   1.000
_cell.length_c   1.000
_cell.angle_alpha   90.00
_cell.angle_beta   90.00
_cell.angle_gamma   90.00
#
_symmetry.space_group_name_H-M   'P 1'
#
loop_
_entity.id
_entity.type
_entity.pdbx_description
1 polymer ?
#
loop_
_entity_poly.entity_id
_entity_poly.type
_entity_poly.pdbx_seq_one_letter_code
_entity_poly.pdbx_strand_id
1 'polypeptide(L)'
;FNQYVLRWDPADCKGGMRWQIFQFNNGWNYKNSISNGCFFNIASRLHRYTGNSTYGEWATKIFEWQQSINLITSDYGVHDGISIDPDGTCSRIDMLEWSYNAGIYLHGAAAMYNATSDDKWK
;
A
#
# COMPACT_ATOMS: atom_id res chain seq x y z
N PHE A 1 2.08 -12.78 -1.22
CA PHE A 1 2.45 -11.97 -2.40
C PHE A 1 1.61 -12.31 -3.62
N ASN A 2 1.72 -13.49 -4.24
CA ASN A 2 0.99 -13.81 -5.49
C ASN A 2 -0.54 -13.58 -5.39
N GLN A 3 -1.14 -13.97 -4.27
CA GLN A 3 -2.57 -13.72 -4.00
C GLN A 3 -2.90 -12.22 -3.88
N TYR A 4 -1.97 -11.38 -3.42
CA TYR A 4 -2.15 -9.94 -3.34
C TYR A 4 -2.05 -9.28 -4.72
N VAL A 5 -1.12 -9.74 -5.57
CA VAL A 5 -1.00 -9.29 -6.97
C VAL A 5 -2.33 -9.43 -7.71
N LEU A 6 -3.01 -10.57 -7.55
CA LEU A 6 -4.32 -10.82 -8.19
C LEU A 6 -5.46 -9.95 -7.65
N ARG A 7 -5.25 -9.26 -6.51
CA ARG A 7 -6.25 -8.43 -5.82
C ARG A 7 -5.96 -6.94 -5.93
N TRP A 8 -4.89 -6.56 -6.62
CA TRP A 8 -4.67 -5.17 -6.98
C TRP A 8 -5.80 -4.70 -7.90
N ASP A 9 -6.53 -3.68 -7.46
CA ASP A 9 -7.72 -3.20 -8.14
C ASP A 9 -7.45 -1.82 -8.76
N PRO A 10 -7.14 -1.76 -10.07
CA PRO A 10 -6.87 -0.49 -10.76
C PRO A 10 -8.14 0.27 -11.15
N ALA A 11 -9.32 -0.37 -11.12
CA ALA A 11 -10.57 0.24 -11.58
C ALA A 11 -11.03 1.32 -10.60
N ASP A 12 -10.96 1.04 -9.30
CA ASP A 12 -11.30 1.97 -8.23
C ASP A 12 -10.05 2.61 -7.62
N CYS A 13 -10.08 3.91 -7.34
CA CYS A 13 -8.97 4.67 -6.74
C CYS A 13 -7.63 4.54 -7.49
N LYS A 14 -7.65 4.22 -8.79
CA LYS A 14 -6.45 4.07 -9.66
C LYS A 14 -5.47 3.00 -9.16
N GLY A 15 -5.88 2.09 -8.29
CA GLY A 15 -5.01 1.09 -7.68
C GLY A 15 -5.40 0.75 -6.24
N GLY A 16 -4.51 0.03 -5.57
CA GLY A 16 -4.68 -0.38 -4.19
C GLY A 16 -5.51 -1.65 -4.04
N MET A 17 -5.23 -2.38 -2.98
CA MET A 17 -6.07 -3.46 -2.50
C MET A 17 -7.15 -2.93 -1.56
N ARG A 18 -8.30 -3.60 -1.60
CA ARG A 18 -9.37 -3.43 -0.63
C ARG A 18 -9.00 -4.09 0.69
N TRP A 19 -9.63 -3.64 1.77
CA TRP A 19 -9.46 -4.23 3.09
C TRP A 19 -9.94 -5.68 3.11
N GLN A 20 -11.16 -5.91 2.62
CA GLN A 20 -11.78 -7.23 2.56
C GLN A 20 -11.38 -7.98 1.29
N ILE A 21 -11.53 -9.32 1.32
CA ILE A 21 -11.30 -10.20 0.15
C ILE A 21 -12.61 -10.51 -0.59
N PHE A 22 -13.73 -10.56 0.12
CA PHE A 22 -15.02 -10.93 -0.46
C PHE A 22 -15.95 -9.72 -0.53
N GLN A 23 -16.66 -9.59 -1.66
CA GLN A 23 -17.52 -8.43 -1.95
C GLN A 23 -18.69 -8.27 -0.96
N PHE A 24 -19.13 -9.38 -0.36
CA PHE A 24 -20.23 -9.39 0.61
C PHE A 24 -19.80 -8.99 2.03
N ASN A 25 -18.50 -8.78 2.29
CA ASN A 25 -18.03 -8.34 3.60
C ASN A 25 -18.19 -6.83 3.76
N ASN A 26 -18.61 -6.41 4.95
CA ASN A 26 -18.58 -5.00 5.33
C ASN A 26 -17.15 -4.46 5.25
N GLY A 27 -16.99 -3.31 4.59
CA GLY A 27 -15.67 -2.71 4.32
C GLY A 27 -15.02 -3.18 3.01
N TRP A 28 -15.71 -3.93 2.14
CA TRP A 28 -15.22 -4.21 0.79
C TRP A 28 -14.99 -2.93 -0.04
N ASN A 29 -15.77 -1.88 0.20
CA ASN A 29 -15.59 -0.57 -0.43
C ASN A 29 -14.46 0.28 0.20
N TYR A 30 -13.72 -0.23 1.17
CA TYR A 30 -12.66 0.49 1.86
C TYR A 30 -11.28 -0.02 1.41
N LYS A 31 -10.39 0.87 0.98
CA LYS A 31 -8.99 0.58 0.70
C LYS A 31 -8.14 1.18 1.81
N ASN A 32 -7.61 0.33 2.70
CA ASN A 32 -6.89 0.79 3.87
C ASN A 32 -5.37 0.66 3.74
N SER A 33 -4.67 1.44 4.55
CA SER A 33 -3.22 1.51 4.61
C SER A 33 -2.62 0.21 5.09
N ILE A 34 -3.27 -0.54 5.99
CA ILE A 34 -2.70 -1.79 6.50
C ILE A 34 -2.70 -2.92 5.47
N SER A 35 -3.77 -3.15 4.70
CA SER A 35 -3.79 -4.23 3.69
C SER A 35 -2.73 -3.99 2.63
N ASN A 36 -2.60 -2.74 2.18
CA ASN A 36 -1.59 -2.33 1.21
C ASN A 36 -0.18 -2.33 1.83
N GLY A 37 -0.05 -1.96 3.11
CA GLY A 37 1.22 -1.96 3.85
C GLY A 37 1.76 -3.37 4.04
N CYS A 38 0.89 -4.35 4.32
CA CYS A 38 1.24 -5.77 4.34
C CYS A 38 1.76 -6.25 2.98
N PHE A 39 1.13 -5.81 1.88
CA PHE A 39 1.57 -6.16 0.54
C PHE A 39 2.93 -5.50 0.21
N PHE A 40 3.09 -4.22 0.51
CA PHE A 40 4.35 -3.51 0.37
C PHE A 40 5.46 -4.18 1.19
N ASN A 41 5.18 -4.56 2.43
CA ASN A 41 6.17 -5.16 3.32
C ASN A 41 6.64 -6.53 2.82
N ILE A 42 5.72 -7.41 2.41
CA ILE A 42 6.11 -8.73 1.89
C ILE A 42 6.82 -8.60 0.53
N ALA A 43 6.41 -7.65 -0.33
CA ALA A 43 7.08 -7.36 -1.59
C ALA A 43 8.53 -6.90 -1.36
N SER A 44 8.72 -5.91 -0.49
CA SER A 44 10.05 -5.36 -0.14
C SER A 44 10.98 -6.43 0.44
N ARG A 45 10.47 -7.27 1.35
CA ARG A 45 11.25 -8.35 1.96
C ARG A 45 11.60 -9.45 0.97
N LEU A 46 10.68 -9.82 0.06
CA LEU A 46 10.95 -10.79 -0.99
C LEU A 46 11.98 -10.25 -1.99
N HIS A 47 11.91 -8.97 -2.35
CA HIS A 47 12.91 -8.33 -3.20
C HIS A 47 14.30 -8.42 -2.57
N ARG A 48 14.42 -7.96 -1.31
CA ARG A 48 15.67 -8.05 -0.54
C ARG A 48 16.21 -9.48 -0.42
N TYR A 49 15.34 -10.45 -0.16
CA TYR A 49 15.76 -11.83 0.10
C TYR A 49 16.16 -12.58 -1.17
N THR A 50 15.47 -12.32 -2.28
CA THR A 50 15.61 -13.12 -3.52
C THR A 50 16.41 -12.43 -4.61
N GLY A 51 16.56 -11.10 -4.53
CA GLY A 51 17.11 -10.28 -5.62
C GLY A 51 16.20 -10.16 -6.85
N ASN A 52 15.01 -10.78 -6.85
CA ASN A 52 14.10 -10.70 -8.00
C ASN A 52 13.44 -9.32 -8.08
N SER A 53 13.65 -8.61 -9.19
CA SER A 53 13.17 -7.24 -9.42
C SER A 53 11.65 -7.11 -9.39
N THR A 54 10.92 -8.16 -9.79
CA THR A 54 9.45 -8.17 -9.83
C THR A 54 8.86 -7.77 -8.48
N TYR A 55 9.45 -8.24 -7.37
CA TYR A 55 8.99 -7.88 -6.03
C TYR A 55 9.24 -6.41 -5.71
N GLY A 56 10.38 -5.85 -6.12
CA GLY A 56 10.75 -4.45 -5.91
C GLY A 56 9.90 -3.49 -6.75
N GLU A 57 9.55 -3.89 -7.98
CA GLU A 57 8.62 -3.17 -8.85
C GLU A 57 7.23 -3.08 -8.20
N TRP A 58 6.73 -4.19 -7.63
CA TRP A 58 5.48 -4.18 -6.87
C TRP A 58 5.55 -3.33 -5.61
N ALA A 59 6.65 -3.42 -4.84
CA ALA A 59 6.85 -2.59 -3.66
C ALA A 59 6.80 -1.09 -4.02
N THR A 60 7.51 -0.70 -5.07
CA THR A 60 7.52 0.68 -5.61
C THR A 60 6.10 1.11 -6.00
N LYS A 61 5.40 0.30 -6.79
CA LYS A 61 4.02 0.58 -7.24
C LYS A 61 3.05 0.80 -6.08
N ILE A 62 3.13 0.00 -5.01
CA ILE A 62 2.23 0.12 -3.85
C ILE A 62 2.51 1.42 -3.08
N PHE A 63 3.79 1.73 -2.85
CA PHE A 63 4.19 2.92 -2.11
C PHE A 63 3.87 4.21 -2.87
N GLU A 64 4.13 4.24 -4.18
CA GLU A 64 3.76 5.36 -5.06
C GLU A 64 2.24 5.54 -5.11
N TRP A 65 1.46 4.46 -5.17
CA TRP A 65 0.01 4.55 -5.10
C TRP A 65 -0.45 5.19 -3.78
N GLN A 66 0.08 4.73 -2.64
CA GLN A 66 -0.23 5.29 -1.32
C GLN A 66 0.01 6.82 -1.25
N GLN A 67 1.13 7.29 -1.81
CA GLN A 67 1.39 8.74 -1.91
C GLN A 67 0.46 9.44 -2.90
N SER A 68 0.18 8.83 -4.06
CA SER A 68 -0.64 9.44 -5.12
C SER A 68 -2.07 9.76 -4.71
N ILE A 69 -2.60 9.03 -3.72
CA ILE A 69 -3.94 9.26 -3.14
C ILE A 69 -3.89 9.89 -1.75
N ASN A 70 -2.72 10.41 -1.35
CA ASN A 70 -2.49 11.12 -0.09
C ASN A 70 -2.82 10.30 1.18
N LEU A 71 -2.65 8.97 1.13
CA LEU A 71 -2.69 8.14 2.32
C LEU A 71 -1.33 8.08 3.03
N ILE A 72 -0.24 8.21 2.27
CA ILE A 72 1.05 8.65 2.79
C ILE A 72 1.20 10.12 2.37
N THR A 73 1.24 11.02 3.34
CA THR A 73 1.35 12.45 3.09
C THR A 73 2.78 12.86 2.72
N SER A 74 2.97 14.09 2.26
CA SER A 74 4.29 14.63 1.90
C SER A 74 5.27 14.72 3.08
N ASP A 75 4.76 14.80 4.32
CA ASP A 75 5.51 14.75 5.57
C ASP A 75 5.56 13.34 6.19
N TYR A 76 5.18 12.32 5.42
CA TYR A 76 5.20 10.89 5.78
C TYR A 76 4.27 10.47 6.93
N GLY A 77 3.24 11.27 7.21
CA GLY A 77 2.06 10.81 7.94
C GLY A 77 1.36 9.68 7.19
N VAL A 78 0.72 8.76 7.91
CA VAL A 78 0.05 7.59 7.32
C VAL A 78 -1.39 7.47 7.82
N HIS A 79 -2.32 7.94 6.99
CA HIS A 79 -3.76 7.88 7.22
C HIS A 79 -4.31 6.45 7.09
N ASP A 80 -5.46 6.17 7.70
CA ASP A 80 -5.96 4.79 7.82
C ASP A 80 -6.43 4.20 6.49
N GLY A 81 -7.05 5.00 5.63
CA GLY A 81 -7.56 4.50 4.36
C GLY A 81 -8.50 5.45 3.65
N ILE A 82 -9.06 4.96 2.55
CA ILE A 82 -9.96 5.71 1.68
C ILE A 82 -11.16 4.84 1.28
N SER A 83 -12.35 5.46 1.28
CA SER A 83 -13.57 4.79 0.84
C SER A 83 -13.84 5.05 -0.64
N ILE A 84 -14.31 4.01 -1.33
CA ILE A 84 -14.85 4.10 -2.69
C ILE A 84 -16.30 4.59 -2.55
N ASP A 85 -16.57 5.73 -3.16
CA ASP A 85 -17.86 6.38 -3.19
C ASP A 85 -18.79 5.72 -4.24
N PRO A 86 -20.11 5.90 -4.15
CA PRO A 86 -21.06 5.26 -5.07
C PRO A 86 -20.85 5.61 -6.56
N ASP A 87 -20.22 6.75 -6.84
CA ASP A 87 -19.85 7.20 -8.18
C ASP A 87 -18.47 6.68 -8.65
N GLY A 88 -17.83 5.82 -7.85
CA GLY A 88 -16.50 5.25 -8.12
C GLY A 88 -15.35 6.20 -7.78
N THR A 89 -15.63 7.40 -7.26
CA THR A 89 -14.58 8.31 -6.79
C THR A 89 -14.05 7.86 -5.43
N CYS A 90 -12.85 8.34 -5.07
CA CYS A 90 -12.24 8.05 -3.78
C CYS A 90 -11.85 9.38 -3.16
N SER A 91 -12.81 10.01 -2.49
CA SER A 91 -12.68 11.39 -1.99
C SER A 91 -12.57 11.48 -0.47
N ARG A 92 -12.97 10.42 0.24
CA ARG A 92 -13.07 10.40 1.71
C ARG A 92 -11.94 9.60 2.33
N ILE A 93 -10.89 10.32 2.75
CA ILE A 93 -9.78 9.79 3.52
C ILE A 93 -10.16 9.73 4.99
N ASP A 94 -9.93 8.58 5.64
CA ASP A 94 -9.92 8.45 7.09
C ASP A 94 -8.56 8.91 7.61
N MET A 95 -8.52 10.09 8.23
CA MET A 95 -7.29 10.75 8.66
C MET A 95 -6.69 10.17 9.95
N LEU A 96 -7.29 9.12 10.54
CA LEU A 96 -6.72 8.48 11.73
C LEU A 96 -5.33 7.91 11.45
N GLU A 97 -4.38 8.22 12.33
CA GLU A 97 -3.00 7.73 12.23
C GLU A 97 -2.73 6.66 13.28
N TRP A 98 -2.72 5.41 12.83
CA TRP A 98 -2.37 4.29 13.68
C TRP A 98 -0.89 3.97 13.56
N SER A 99 -0.21 3.82 14.69
CA SER A 99 1.25 3.62 14.76
C SER A 99 1.76 2.48 13.89
N TYR A 100 1.02 1.38 13.79
CA TYR A 100 1.39 0.22 12.98
C TYR A 100 1.34 0.50 11.46
N ASN A 101 0.52 1.44 10.99
CA ASN A 101 0.51 1.85 9.59
C ASN A 101 1.84 2.54 9.26
N ALA A 102 2.27 3.51 10.07
CA ALA A 102 3.60 4.12 9.91
C ALA A 102 4.73 3.07 10.03
N GLY A 103 4.65 2.18 11.02
CA GLY A 103 5.66 1.16 11.26
C GLY A 103 5.83 0.16 10.11
N ILE A 104 4.74 -0.28 9.47
CA ILE A 104 4.83 -1.26 8.38
C ILE A 104 5.43 -0.67 7.11
N TYR A 105 5.14 0.60 6.81
CA TYR A 105 5.77 1.33 5.71
C TYR A 105 7.23 1.65 6.00
N LEU A 106 7.57 2.07 7.22
CA LEU A 106 8.97 2.26 7.62
C LEU A 106 9.78 0.96 7.43
N HIS A 107 9.25 -0.18 7.88
CA HIS A 107 9.94 -1.47 7.75
C HIS A 107 10.11 -1.89 6.29
N GLY A 108 9.11 -1.65 5.43
CA GLY A 108 9.22 -1.95 4.00
C GLY A 108 10.21 -1.04 3.28
N ALA A 109 10.20 0.27 3.57
CA ALA A 109 11.14 1.24 3.02
C ALA A 109 12.59 0.90 3.42
N ALA A 110 12.84 0.54 4.68
CA ALA A 110 14.15 0.07 5.12
C ALA A 110 14.62 -1.19 4.38
N ALA A 111 13.72 -2.14 4.09
CA ALA A 111 14.05 -3.33 3.30
C ALA A 111 14.36 -2.97 1.84
N MET A 112 13.63 -2.03 1.24
CA MET A 112 13.90 -1.52 -0.10
C MET A 112 15.22 -0.76 -0.18
N TYR A 113 15.50 0.13 0.79
CA TYR A 113 16.79 0.83 0.87
C TYR A 113 17.94 -0.16 1.00
N ASN A 114 17.83 -1.17 1.86
CA ASN A 114 18.88 -2.18 1.99
C ASN A 114 19.08 -2.99 0.70
N ALA A 115 18.02 -3.28 -0.05
CA ALA A 115 18.11 -4.03 -1.30
C ALA A 115 18.67 -3.21 -2.49
N THR A 116 18.44 -1.89 -2.50
CA THR A 116 18.67 -1.04 -3.69
C THR A 116 19.73 0.04 -3.50
N SER A 117 19.97 0.47 -2.25
CA SER A 117 20.74 1.69 -1.91
C SER A 117 20.23 2.96 -2.60
N ASP A 118 18.97 2.97 -3.05
CA ASP A 118 18.33 4.11 -3.71
C ASP A 118 17.85 5.11 -2.64
N ASP A 119 18.33 6.36 -2.71
CA ASP A 119 18.02 7.42 -1.76
C ASP A 119 16.53 7.75 -1.67
N LYS A 120 15.71 7.36 -2.66
CA LYS A 120 14.24 7.52 -2.54
C LYS A 120 13.62 6.73 -1.39
N TRP A 121 14.31 5.68 -0.91
CA TRP A 121 13.87 4.82 0.19
C TRP A 121 14.55 5.13 1.54
N LYS A 122 15.44 6.12 1.55
CA LYS A 122 16.23 6.52 2.72
C LYS A 122 15.43 7.45 3.64
#